data_AF-A0A9W4D4L7-F1
#
_entry.id   AF-A0A9W4D4L7-F1
#
_cell.length_a   1.000
_cell.length_b   1.000
_cell.length_c   1.000
_cell.angle_alpha   90.00
_cell.angle_beta   90.00
_cell.angle_gamma   90.00
#
_symmetry.space_group_name_H-M   'P 1'
#
loop_
_entity.id
_entity.type
_entity.pdbx_description
1 polymer ?
#
loop_
_entity_poly.entity_id
_entity_poly.type
_entity_poly.pdbx_seq_one_letter_code
_entity_poly.pdbx_strand_id
1 'polypeptide(L)'
;MTPLKYLTLIAFTIMHEVNGAWTIEKGLNCGGAKYSGQNLVQFRNTHCSNERHGFYALNQYSHPRESFEDETGISLYFLRLPTVSQSGTMLYSTPSDHYLAVNDRCVFYYGASITGSVQDNQQVTSNQIQRCVPLTGYF
;
A
#
# COMPACT_ATOMS: atom_id res chain seq x y z
N MET A 1 -24.38 1.11 47.48
CA MET A 1 -24.34 1.93 46.26
C MET A 1 -22.93 1.84 45.67
N THR A 2 -22.76 1.25 44.49
CA THR A 2 -21.47 1.23 43.76
C THR A 2 -21.76 1.29 42.26
N PRO A 3 -21.52 2.44 41.58
CA PRO A 3 -21.49 2.48 40.13
C PRO A 3 -20.02 2.54 39.70
N LEU A 4 -19.39 1.37 39.57
CA LEU A 4 -18.04 1.27 39.00
C LEU A 4 -17.94 0.09 38.01
N LYS A 5 -19.06 -0.21 37.34
CA LYS A 5 -19.15 -1.28 36.33
C LYS A 5 -19.30 -0.80 34.88
N TYR A 6 -19.37 0.52 34.66
CA TYR A 6 -19.62 1.07 33.31
C TYR A 6 -18.40 1.70 32.63
N LEU A 7 -17.26 1.84 33.32
CA LEU A 7 -16.07 2.44 32.68
C LEU A 7 -15.23 1.45 31.83
N THR A 8 -15.50 0.15 31.91
CA THR A 8 -14.71 -0.86 31.17
C THR A 8 -15.32 -1.26 29.84
N LEU A 9 -16.43 -0.66 29.42
CA LEU A 9 -17.12 -1.03 28.17
C LEU A 9 -16.88 -0.09 26.98
N ILE A 10 -16.11 0.99 27.14
CA ILE A 10 -15.79 1.91 26.03
C ILE A 10 -14.41 1.63 25.42
N ALA A 11 -13.53 0.90 26.12
CA ALA A 11 -12.19 0.58 25.61
C ALA A 11 -12.17 -0.61 24.63
N PHE A 12 -13.18 -1.50 24.66
CA PHE A 12 -13.25 -2.66 23.74
C PHE A 12 -14.03 -2.39 22.46
N THR A 13 -14.82 -1.33 22.40
CA THR A 13 -15.53 -0.91 21.17
C THR A 13 -14.61 -0.19 20.19
N ILE A 14 -13.51 0.43 20.65
CA ILE A 14 -12.55 1.10 19.76
C ILE A 14 -11.56 0.10 19.13
N MET A 15 -11.27 -1.03 19.79
CA MET A 15 -10.44 -2.09 19.20
C MET A 15 -11.18 -3.01 18.21
N HIS A 16 -12.52 -2.92 18.11
CA HIS A 16 -13.28 -3.70 17.12
C HIS A 16 -13.54 -3.00 15.79
N GLU A 17 -13.15 -1.72 15.65
CA GLU A 17 -13.04 -1.07 14.33
C GLU A 17 -11.67 -1.30 13.66
N VAL A 18 -10.77 -2.03 14.31
CA VAL A 18 -9.48 -2.45 13.71
C VAL A 18 -9.68 -3.60 12.69
N ASN A 19 -10.89 -4.15 12.59
CA ASN A 19 -11.27 -5.22 11.67
C ASN A 19 -12.24 -4.78 10.56
N GLY A 20 -12.31 -3.48 10.27
CA GLY A 20 -12.86 -3.01 9.01
C GLY A 20 -11.84 -3.23 7.89
N ALA A 21 -11.56 -4.50 7.55
CA ALA A 21 -10.56 -4.98 6.59
C ALA A 21 -10.09 -3.85 5.66
N TRP A 22 -8.90 -3.31 5.92
CA TRP A 22 -8.36 -2.29 5.05
C TRP A 22 -8.03 -2.94 3.71
N THR A 23 -8.90 -2.69 2.74
CA THR A 23 -8.74 -3.17 1.38
C THR A 23 -8.20 -2.06 0.51
N ILE A 24 -7.43 -2.44 -0.50
CA ILE A 24 -6.98 -1.55 -1.58
C ILE A 24 -8.15 -0.81 -2.26
N GLU A 25 -9.37 -1.34 -2.17
CA GLU A 25 -10.60 -0.77 -2.73
C GLU A 25 -11.01 0.55 -2.05
N LYS A 26 -10.57 0.79 -0.82
CA LYS A 26 -10.77 2.08 -0.13
C LYS A 26 -9.88 3.20 -0.69
N GLY A 27 -8.85 2.87 -1.47
CA GLY A 27 -7.89 3.84 -1.98
C GLY A 27 -6.82 4.25 -0.96
N LEU A 28 -5.85 5.05 -1.42
CA LEU A 28 -4.67 5.46 -0.65
C LEU A 28 -4.43 6.96 -0.68
N ASN A 29 -4.01 7.52 0.44
CA ASN A 29 -3.43 8.85 0.54
C ASN A 29 -1.96 8.73 0.95
N CYS A 30 -1.07 9.10 0.04
CA CYS A 30 0.37 9.09 0.24
C CYS A 30 0.91 10.51 0.18
N GLY A 31 1.10 11.18 1.32
CA GLY A 31 1.65 12.54 1.36
C GLY A 31 0.84 13.58 0.57
N GLY A 32 -0.49 13.40 0.45
CA GLY A 32 -1.37 14.28 -0.32
C GLY A 32 -1.72 13.76 -1.71
N ALA A 33 -0.98 12.78 -2.25
CA ALA A 33 -1.34 12.07 -3.47
C ALA A 33 -2.49 11.09 -3.17
N LYS A 34 -3.63 11.27 -3.85
CA LYS A 34 -4.86 10.50 -3.62
C LYS A 34 -5.11 9.52 -4.76
N TYR A 35 -5.04 8.23 -4.45
CA TYR A 35 -5.27 7.15 -5.39
C TYR A 35 -6.61 6.48 -5.12
N SER A 36 -7.52 6.50 -6.09
CA SER A 36 -8.80 5.79 -5.96
C SER A 36 -8.59 4.28 -5.91
N GLY A 37 -9.42 3.58 -5.14
CA GLY A 37 -9.28 2.14 -4.98
C GLY A 37 -9.49 1.37 -6.29
N GLN A 38 -10.42 1.81 -7.14
CA GLN A 38 -10.62 1.21 -8.47
C GLN A 38 -9.35 1.27 -9.32
N ASN A 39 -8.69 2.43 -9.37
CA ASN A 39 -7.45 2.60 -10.15
C ASN A 39 -6.33 1.73 -9.56
N LEU A 40 -6.21 1.65 -8.24
CA LEU A 40 -5.20 0.81 -7.59
C LEU A 40 -5.42 -0.69 -7.83
N VAL A 41 -6.66 -1.16 -7.77
CA VAL A 41 -7.02 -2.57 -8.07
C VAL A 41 -6.66 -2.90 -9.52
N GLN A 42 -7.07 -2.04 -10.46
CA GLN A 42 -6.76 -2.23 -11.87
C GLN A 42 -5.25 -2.22 -12.14
N PHE A 43 -4.53 -1.26 -11.55
CA PHE A 43 -3.09 -1.13 -11.64
C PHE A 43 -2.38 -2.40 -11.15
N ARG A 44 -2.69 -2.82 -9.91
CA ARG A 44 -2.14 -4.04 -9.31
C ARG A 44 -2.40 -5.26 -10.19
N ASN A 45 -3.65 -5.48 -10.59
CA ASN A 45 -4.02 -6.66 -11.38
C ASN A 45 -3.28 -6.70 -12.72
N THR A 46 -3.12 -5.54 -13.38
CA THR A 46 -2.38 -5.43 -14.65
C THR A 46 -0.91 -5.78 -14.47
N HIS A 47 -0.23 -5.18 -13.47
CA HIS A 47 1.18 -5.46 -13.19
C HIS A 47 1.41 -6.92 -12.81
N CYS A 48 0.59 -7.44 -11.90
CA CYS A 48 0.66 -8.82 -11.45
C CYS A 48 0.41 -9.86 -12.54
N SER A 49 -0.50 -9.57 -13.48
CA SER A 49 -0.74 -10.43 -14.65
C SER A 49 0.48 -10.46 -15.57
N ASN A 50 1.10 -9.30 -15.81
CA ASN A 50 2.29 -9.20 -16.68
C ASN A 50 3.50 -9.94 -16.08
N GLU A 51 3.75 -9.80 -14.77
CA GLU A 51 4.84 -10.51 -14.10
C GLU A 51 4.65 -12.03 -14.13
N ARG A 52 3.43 -12.53 -13.90
CA ARG A 52 3.13 -13.98 -13.97
C ARG A 52 3.39 -14.59 -15.34
N HIS A 53 3.23 -13.81 -16.40
CA HIS A 53 3.49 -14.24 -17.77
C HIS A 53 4.96 -14.10 -18.19
N GLY A 54 5.86 -13.78 -17.26
CA GLY A 54 7.28 -13.62 -17.56
C GLY A 54 7.60 -12.35 -18.34
N PHE A 55 6.62 -11.47 -18.53
CA PHE A 55 6.85 -10.10 -18.97
C PHE A 55 7.32 -9.29 -17.77
N TYR A 56 8.54 -9.61 -17.29
CA TYR A 56 9.35 -8.73 -16.46
C TYR A 56 9.87 -7.57 -17.31
N ALA A 57 9.02 -7.03 -18.21
CA ALA A 57 9.34 -5.77 -18.85
C ALA A 57 9.72 -4.86 -17.70
N LEU A 58 10.98 -4.44 -17.73
CA LEU A 58 11.66 -3.45 -16.89
C LEU A 58 10.85 -2.16 -16.94
N ASN A 59 9.63 -2.25 -16.46
CA ASN A 59 8.70 -1.17 -16.42
C ASN A 59 9.13 -0.44 -15.17
N GLN A 60 9.29 0.87 -15.31
CA GLN A 60 9.61 1.84 -14.26
C GLN A 60 8.69 1.78 -13.01
N TYR A 61 7.79 0.78 -12.97
CA TYR A 61 6.75 0.54 -12.00
C TYR A 61 6.89 -0.79 -11.24
N SER A 62 7.77 -1.69 -11.67
CA SER A 62 8.13 -2.91 -10.96
C SER A 62 9.54 -2.73 -10.39
N HIS A 63 9.65 -2.69 -9.07
CA HIS A 63 10.92 -2.65 -8.34
C HIS A 63 11.17 -3.99 -7.64
N PRO A 64 12.41 -4.29 -7.23
CA PRO A 64 12.86 -5.63 -6.88
C PRO A 64 12.02 -6.36 -5.82
N ARG A 65 12.12 -7.69 -5.88
CA ARG A 65 11.78 -8.64 -4.81
C ARG A 65 12.51 -8.24 -3.54
N GLU A 66 11.81 -7.83 -2.49
CA GLU A 66 12.47 -7.47 -1.25
C GLU A 66 11.78 -8.07 -0.02
N SER A 67 12.55 -8.84 0.73
CA SER A 67 12.16 -9.25 2.07
C SER A 67 12.20 -8.05 3.00
N PHE A 68 11.01 -7.53 3.32
CA PHE A 68 10.87 -6.72 4.51
C PHE A 68 11.00 -7.68 5.71
N GLU A 69 12.03 -7.50 6.53
CA GLU A 69 12.09 -8.11 7.87
C GLU A 69 11.14 -7.33 8.80
N ASP A 70 9.87 -7.36 8.46
CA ASP A 70 8.84 -7.45 9.48
C ASP A 70 8.93 -8.88 9.98
N GLU A 71 9.01 -9.07 11.30
CA GLU A 71 9.21 -10.33 12.01
C GLU A 71 8.26 -11.48 11.57
N THR A 72 7.28 -11.23 10.70
CA THR A 72 6.46 -12.23 10.00
C THR A 72 7.20 -13.05 8.94
N GLY A 73 8.36 -12.60 8.45
CA GLY A 73 9.16 -13.33 7.44
C GLY A 73 8.52 -13.38 6.04
N ILE A 74 7.59 -12.46 5.74
CA ILE A 74 6.90 -12.41 4.46
C ILE A 74 7.71 -11.56 3.47
N SER A 75 8.16 -12.17 2.37
CA SER A 75 8.78 -11.43 1.27
C SER A 75 7.74 -10.61 0.50
N LEU A 76 7.94 -9.30 0.46
CA LEU A 76 7.06 -8.35 -0.22
C LEU A 76 7.70 -7.85 -1.52
N TYR A 77 6.87 -7.27 -2.36
CA TYR A 77 7.20 -6.76 -3.67
C TYR A 77 6.60 -5.37 -3.73
N PHE A 78 7.41 -4.39 -4.12
CA PHE A 78 6.98 -3.00 -4.18
C PHE A 78 6.69 -2.60 -5.62
N LEU A 79 5.40 -2.48 -5.95
CA LEU A 79 4.95 -1.98 -7.23
C LEU A 79 4.88 -0.45 -7.15
N ARG A 80 5.78 0.26 -7.84
CA ARG A 80 5.77 1.73 -7.88
C ARG A 80 4.52 2.21 -8.56
N LEU A 81 3.88 3.18 -7.95
CA LEU A 81 2.70 3.82 -8.49
C LEU A 81 3.09 4.93 -9.46
N PRO A 82 2.28 5.17 -10.50
CA PRO A 82 2.35 6.39 -11.27
C PRO A 82 2.08 7.63 -10.40
N THR A 83 2.55 8.78 -10.84
CA THR A 83 2.10 10.07 -10.31
C THR A 83 0.60 10.19 -10.51
N VAL A 84 -0.10 10.83 -9.57
CA VAL A 84 -1.53 11.08 -9.68
C VAL A 84 -1.80 12.58 -9.83
N SER A 85 -2.72 12.95 -10.72
CA SER A 85 -3.17 14.33 -10.85
C SER A 85 -4.02 14.75 -9.65
N GLN A 86 -4.31 16.05 -9.54
CA GLN A 86 -5.22 16.56 -8.51
C GLN A 86 -6.64 15.97 -8.62
N SER A 87 -7.04 15.51 -9.80
CA SER A 87 -8.34 14.84 -10.04
C SER A 87 -8.34 13.34 -9.70
N GLY A 88 -7.23 12.78 -9.21
CA GLY A 88 -7.11 11.35 -8.91
C GLY A 88 -6.78 10.47 -10.12
N THR A 89 -6.42 11.07 -11.26
CA THR A 89 -6.06 10.34 -12.49
C THR A 89 -4.61 9.89 -12.42
N MET A 90 -4.35 8.59 -12.63
CA MET A 90 -2.98 8.07 -12.71
C MET A 90 -2.30 8.47 -14.02
N LEU A 91 -1.11 9.05 -13.93
CA LEU A 91 -0.29 9.54 -15.03
C LEU A 91 0.85 8.54 -15.32
N TYR A 92 0.58 7.53 -16.13
CA TYR A 92 1.48 6.40 -16.46
C TYR A 92 2.77 6.77 -17.22
N SER A 93 2.98 8.05 -17.53
CA SER A 93 4.24 8.53 -18.10
C SER A 93 5.30 8.83 -17.04
N THR A 94 4.89 8.99 -15.77
CA THR A 94 5.76 9.50 -14.71
C THR A 94 5.67 8.61 -13.47
N PRO A 95 6.78 8.02 -13.00
CA PRO A 95 6.79 7.30 -11.74
C PRO A 95 6.78 8.24 -10.54
N SER A 96 6.12 7.80 -9.46
CA SER A 96 6.08 8.50 -8.17
C SER A 96 6.91 7.77 -7.12
N ASP A 97 7.20 8.38 -5.98
CA ASP A 97 7.87 7.68 -4.87
C ASP A 97 6.89 6.92 -3.96
N HIS A 98 5.72 6.57 -4.50
CA HIS A 98 4.69 5.80 -3.84
C HIS A 98 4.62 4.38 -4.41
N TYR A 99 4.27 3.41 -3.57
CA TYR A 99 4.38 1.99 -3.86
C TYR A 99 3.21 1.22 -3.25
N LEU A 100 2.84 0.12 -3.90
CA LEU A 100 2.03 -0.94 -3.31
C LEU A 100 2.94 -2.08 -2.87
N ALA A 101 2.86 -2.44 -1.59
CA ALA A 101 3.47 -3.65 -1.05
C ALA A 101 2.51 -4.83 -1.28
N VAL A 102 2.96 -5.81 -2.07
CA VAL A 102 2.23 -7.04 -2.38
C VAL A 102 3.12 -8.26 -2.10
N ASN A 103 2.55 -9.46 -1.95
CA ASN A 103 3.36 -10.69 -1.93
C ASN A 103 3.49 -11.31 -3.34
N ASP A 104 4.13 -12.48 -3.43
CA ASP A 104 4.35 -13.25 -4.67
C ASP A 104 3.04 -13.70 -5.34
N ARG A 105 1.96 -13.78 -4.57
CA ARG A 105 0.60 -14.06 -5.03
C ARG A 105 -0.17 -12.79 -5.40
N CYS A 106 0.46 -11.62 -5.33
CA CYS A 106 -0.14 -10.31 -5.55
C CYS A 106 -1.26 -9.94 -4.58
N VAL A 107 -1.23 -10.52 -3.38
CA VAL A 107 -2.06 -10.06 -2.27
C VAL A 107 -1.53 -8.72 -1.81
N PHE A 108 -2.39 -7.71 -1.74
CA PHE A 108 -2.06 -6.39 -1.22
C PHE A 108 -1.92 -6.42 0.30
N TYR A 109 -0.88 -5.79 0.82
CA TYR A 109 -0.64 -5.62 2.25
C TYR A 109 -0.79 -4.16 2.67
N TYR A 110 -0.06 -3.24 2.01
CA TYR A 110 -0.14 -1.81 2.30
C TYR A 110 0.35 -0.93 1.14
N GLY A 111 0.00 0.35 1.18
CA GLY A 111 0.64 1.39 0.37
C GLY A 111 1.73 2.10 1.17
N ALA A 112 2.81 2.53 0.53
CA ALA A 112 3.87 3.31 1.18
C ALA A 112 4.48 4.35 0.26
N SER A 113 4.98 5.43 0.86
CA SER A 113 6.03 6.26 0.27
C SER A 113 7.38 5.70 0.71
N ILE A 114 8.32 5.52 -0.22
CA ILE A 114 9.68 5.08 0.09
C ILE A 114 10.64 6.22 -0.21
N THR A 115 11.43 6.60 0.79
CA THR A 115 12.38 7.71 0.67
C THR A 115 13.78 7.20 0.32
N GLY A 116 14.50 7.99 -0.49
CA GLY A 116 15.82 7.66 -1.02
C GLY A 116 15.77 7.00 -2.40
N SER A 117 16.94 6.81 -3.01
CA SER A 117 17.05 6.08 -4.27
C SER A 117 16.84 4.60 -4.02
N VAL A 118 15.70 4.05 -4.45
CA VAL A 118 15.46 2.61 -4.46
C VAL A 118 16.11 2.04 -5.72
N GLN A 119 17.21 1.31 -5.56
CA GLN A 119 17.85 0.59 -6.66
C GLN A 119 17.36 -0.86 -6.75
N ASP A 120 17.60 -1.50 -7.89
CA ASP A 120 17.27 -2.90 -8.07
C ASP A 120 18.08 -3.79 -7.11
N ASN A 121 17.40 -4.75 -6.49
CA ASN A 121 17.88 -5.69 -5.48
C ASN A 121 18.41 -5.05 -4.17
N GLN A 122 17.85 -3.93 -3.71
CA GLN A 122 18.46 -3.17 -2.62
C GLN A 122 18.05 -3.55 -1.18
N GLN A 123 16.93 -4.14 -0.83
CA GLN A 123 16.43 -4.12 0.57
C GLN A 123 16.14 -2.69 1.09
N VAL A 124 14.86 -2.37 1.07
CA VAL A 124 14.27 -1.20 1.71
C VAL A 124 14.10 -1.49 3.20
N THR A 125 14.74 -0.66 4.03
CA THR A 125 14.68 -0.78 5.48
C THR A 125 13.47 -0.03 6.06
N SER A 126 13.03 -0.41 7.26
CA SER A 126 11.81 0.15 7.89
C SER A 126 11.82 1.67 8.05
N ASN A 127 13.00 2.28 8.26
CA ASN A 127 13.20 3.72 8.33
C ASN A 127 12.99 4.45 6.98
N GLN A 128 13.03 3.76 5.85
CA GLN A 128 12.77 4.33 4.52
C GLN A 128 11.28 4.29 4.17
N ILE A 129 10.49 3.47 4.89
CA ILE A 129 9.08 3.21 4.60
C ILE A 129 8.19 4.14 5.43
N GLN A 130 7.43 4.98 4.73
CA GLN A 130 6.34 5.74 5.32
C GLN A 130 5.01 5.18 4.81
N ARG A 131 4.24 4.51 5.67
CA ARG A 131 2.96 3.90 5.29
C ARG A 131 1.94 4.96 4.88
N CYS A 132 1.32 4.76 3.72
CA CYS A 132 0.17 5.55 3.29
C CYS A 132 -1.05 5.22 4.15
N VAL A 133 -1.98 6.16 4.24
CA VAL A 133 -3.23 5.97 4.98
C VAL A 133 -4.38 5.64 4.02
N PRO A 134 -5.43 4.94 4.47
CA PRO A 134 -6.64 4.77 3.68
C PRO A 134 -7.23 6.14 3.29
N LEU A 135 -7.82 6.27 2.09
CA LEU A 135 -8.63 7.45 1.80
C LEU A 135 -9.87 7.42 2.68
N THR A 136 -10.01 8.44 3.52
CA THR A 136 -11.22 8.68 4.31
C THR A 136 -12.03 9.78 3.63
N GLY A 137 -13.15 9.41 3.00
CA GLY A 137 -14.07 10.34 2.30
C GLY A 137 -14.37 9.92 0.86
N TYR A 138 -15.61 10.17 0.43
CA TYR A 138 -16.06 9.95 -0.97
C TYR A 138 -15.60 11.14 -1.83
N PHE A 139 -14.97 10.86 -2.97
CA PHE A 139 -14.68 11.84 -4.03
C PHE A 139 -15.66 11.66 -5.18
#